data_AF-A0A2N3ALA6-F1
#
_entry.id   AF-A0A2N3ALA6-F1
#
_cell.length_a   1.000
_cell.length_b   1.000
_cell.length_c   1.000
_cell.angle_alpha   90.00
_cell.angle_beta   90.00
_cell.angle_gamma   90.00
#
_symmetry.space_group_name_H-M   'P 1'
#
loop_
_entity.id
_entity.type
_entity.pdbx_description
1 polymer ?
#
loop_
_entity_poly.entity_id
_entity_poly.type
_entity_poly.pdbx_seq_one_letter_code
_entity_poly.pdbx_strand_id
1 'polypeptide(L)' 'EDADLIVYLELLGIKEDKLRLKVANNKLIIDADKDYHKEISLPTVVNTNSFTKRYKNNILEVRLKKADYKTV' A
#
# COMPACT_ATOMS: atom_id res chain seq x y z
N GLU A 1 -17.49 12.72 -4.02
CA GLU A 1 -16.85 11.42 -3.74
C GLU A 1 -15.35 11.62 -3.75
N ASP A 2 -14.69 11.43 -2.61
CA ASP A 2 -13.23 11.50 -2.58
C ASP A 2 -12.67 10.24 -3.23
N ALA A 3 -12.06 10.40 -4.40
CA ALA A 3 -11.46 9.30 -5.14
C ALA A 3 -10.27 8.71 -4.35
N ASP A 4 -10.32 7.41 -4.08
CA ASP A 4 -9.21 6.65 -3.47
C ASP A 4 -7.92 6.75 -4.30
N LEU A 5 -6.77 6.67 -3.62
CA LEU A 5 -5.49 6.40 -4.28
C LEU A 5 -5.33 4.89 -4.44
N ILE A 6 -5.16 4.43 -5.68
CA ILE A 6 -4.94 3.01 -5.98
C ILE A 6 -3.52 2.82 -6.48
N VAL A 7 -2.80 1.90 -5.85
CA VAL A 7 -1.41 1.55 -6.20
C VAL A 7 -1.39 0.11 -6.71
N TYR A 8 -0.77 -0.08 -7.87
CA TYR A 8 -0.55 -1.39 -8.48
C TYR A 8 0.93 -1.73 -8.51
N LEU A 9 1.30 -2.92 -8.06
CA LEU A 9 2.66 -3.46 -8.17
C LEU A 9 2.67 -4.90 -8.62
N GLU A 10 3.60 -5.21 -9.52
CA GLU A 10 3.95 -6.58 -9.85
C GLU A 10 5.02 -7.10 -8.88
N LEU A 11 4.79 -8.28 -8.31
CA LEU A 11 5.58 -8.93 -7.27
C LEU A 11 5.86 -10.39 -7.65
N LEU A 12 6.74 -10.59 -8.64
CA LEU A 12 7.07 -11.93 -9.13
C LEU A 12 7.76 -12.78 -8.06
N GLY A 13 7.29 -14.01 -7.89
CA GLY A 13 7.88 -14.98 -6.96
C GLY A 13 7.56 -14.74 -5.48
N ILE A 14 6.76 -13.72 -5.16
CA ILE A 14 6.35 -13.41 -3.79
C ILE A 14 4.99 -14.07 -3.51
N LYS A 15 4.90 -14.77 -2.36
CA LYS A 15 3.65 -15.37 -1.90
C LYS A 15 2.85 -14.38 -1.06
N GLU A 16 1.52 -14.44 -1.16
CA GLU A 16 0.62 -13.51 -0.47
C GLU A 16 0.76 -13.58 1.06
N ASP A 17 0.93 -14.78 1.62
CA ASP A 17 1.07 -15.02 3.06
C ASP A 17 2.35 -14.41 3.64
N LYS A 18 3.32 -14.06 2.78
CA LYS A 18 4.58 -13.41 3.17
C LYS A 18 4.53 -11.89 3.07
N LEU A 19 3.49 -11.32 2.47
CA LEU A 19 3.36 -9.88 2.27
C LEU A 19 2.91 -9.16 3.54
N ARG A 20 3.75 -8.23 3.99
CA ARG A 20 3.44 -7.27 5.05
C ARG A 20 3.40 -5.87 4.43
N LEU A 21 2.29 -5.17 4.66
CA LEU A 21 2.07 -3.81 4.14
C LEU A 21 1.93 -2.85 5.30
N LYS A 22 2.57 -1.69 5.19
CA LYS A 22 2.45 -0.60 6.14
C LYS A 22 2.34 0.73 5.40
N VAL A 23 1.54 1.63 5.93
CA VAL A 23 1.49 3.02 5.46
C VAL A 23 2.02 3.89 6.58
N ALA A 24 3.13 4.58 6.34
CA ALA A 24 3.74 5.47 7.32
C ALA A 24 4.57 6.54 6.60
N ASN A 25 4.69 7.72 7.21
CA ASN A 25 5.51 8.82 6.68
C ASN A 25 5.18 9.15 5.20
N ASN A 26 3.89 9.12 4.85
CA ASN A 26 3.41 9.32 3.48
C ASN A 26 4.00 8.35 2.43
N LYS A 27 4.33 7.13 2.86
CA LYS A 27 4.84 6.05 2.02
C LYS A 27 4.01 4.78 2.21
N LEU A 28 3.86 4.02 1.13
CA LEU A 28 3.50 2.61 1.20
C LEU A 28 4.80 1.79 1.30
N ILE A 29 4.92 1.02 2.38
CA ILE A 29 6.03 0.13 2.67
C ILE A 29 5.55 -1.30 2.45
N ILE A 30 6.32 -2.04 1.65
CA ILE A 30 6.02 -3.41 1.25
C ILE A 30 7.21 -4.27 1.66
N ASP A 31 6.97 -5.17 2.59
CA ASP A 31 7.95 -6.16 3.03
C ASP A 31 7.47 -7.56 2.61
N ALA A 32 8.41 -8.40 2.16
CA ALA A 32 8.15 -9.82 1.94
C ALA A 32 9.35 -10.67 2.35
N ASP A 33 9.10 -11.73 3.12
CA ASP A 33 10.15 -12.55 3.72
C ASP A 33 11.25 -11.68 4.39
N LYS A 34 12.52 -12.06 4.26
CA LYS A 34 13.69 -11.36 4.83
C LYS A 34 14.45 -10.49 3.81
N ASP A 35 14.23 -10.70 2.52
CA ASP A 35 15.09 -10.16 1.46
C ASP A 35 14.37 -9.14 0.54
N TYR A 36 13.08 -8.86 0.77
CA TYR A 36 12.31 -7.87 0.00
C TYR A 36 11.81 -6.74 0.90
N HIS A 37 12.27 -5.53 0.60
CA HIS A 37 11.81 -4.28 1.22
C HIS A 37 11.69 -3.21 0.12
N LYS A 38 10.49 -2.64 -0.03
CA LYS A 38 10.23 -1.58 -1.00
C LYS A 38 9.40 -0.47 -0.37
N GLU A 39 9.87 0.76 -0.54
CA GLU A 39 9.15 1.96 -0.14
C GLU A 39 8.68 2.73 -1.39
N ILE A 40 7.44 3.20 -1.35
CA ILE A 40 6.83 3.97 -2.43
C ILE A 40 6.28 5.26 -1.84
N SER A 41 6.84 6.39 -2.25
CA SER A 41 6.32 7.72 -1.90
C SER A 41 4.93 7.90 -2.49
N LEU A 42 3.97 8.32 -1.67
CA LEU A 42 2.60 8.55 -2.10
C LEU A 42 2.44 10.00 -2.58
N PRO A 43 1.75 10.22 -3.71
CA PRO A 43 1.58 11.56 -4.28
C PRO A 43 0.59 12.44 -3.48
N THR A 44 -0.09 11.87 -2.50
CA THR A 44 -1.07 12.57 -1.65
C THR A 44 -1.09 11.97 -0.26
N VAL A 45 -1.51 12.75 0.73
CA VAL A 45 -1.70 12.30 2.11
C VAL A 45 -2.89 11.35 2.17
N VAL A 46 -2.69 10.22 2.82
CA VAL A 46 -3.69 9.15 2.96
C VAL A 46 -3.97 8.88 4.43
N ASN A 47 -5.16 8.34 4.70
CA ASN A 47 -5.49 7.81 6.01
C ASN A 47 -4.65 6.56 6.28
N THR A 48 -3.80 6.61 7.30
CA THR A 48 -2.89 5.51 7.67
C THR A 48 -3.56 4.38 8.43
N ASN A 49 -4.77 4.59 8.95
CA ASN A 49 -5.45 3.65 9.85
C ASN A 49 -6.18 2.54 9.10
N SER A 50 -6.48 2.73 7.81
CA SER A 50 -7.23 1.75 7.03
C SER A 50 -6.85 1.80 5.56
N PHE A 51 -6.55 0.62 5.02
CA PHE A 51 -6.37 0.36 3.59
C PHE A 51 -6.92 -1.02 3.27
N THR A 52 -7.25 -1.26 2.00
CA THR A 52 -7.58 -2.59 1.50
C THR A 52 -6.54 -3.06 0.52
N LYS A 53 -6.33 -4.37 0.45
CA LYS A 53 -5.38 -5.00 -0.47
C LYS A 53 -6.02 -6.18 -1.18
N ARG A 54 -5.59 -6.42 -2.41
CA ARG A 54 -5.90 -7.62 -3.18
C ARG A 54 -4.65 -8.10 -3.89
N TYR A 55 -4.35 -9.39 -3.80
CA TYR A 55 -3.25 -10.00 -4.54
C TYR A 55 -3.79 -11.04 -5.51
N LYS A 56 -3.50 -10.88 -6.80
CA LYS A 56 -3.93 -11.83 -7.83
C LYS A 56 -2.96 -11.79 -9.00
N ASN A 57 -2.57 -12.98 -9.49
CA ASN A 57 -1.68 -13.12 -10.65
C ASN A 57 -0.37 -12.31 -10.50
N ASN A 58 0.26 -12.36 -9.32
CA ASN A 58 1.45 -11.59 -8.97
C ASN A 58 1.26 -10.06 -8.94
N ILE A 59 0.03 -9.56 -9.08
CA ILE A 59 -0.28 -8.13 -8.96
C ILE A 59 -0.88 -7.86 -7.59
N LEU A 60 -0.24 -6.95 -6.86
CA LEU A 60 -0.76 -6.33 -5.65
C LEU A 60 -1.50 -5.04 -6.02
N GLU A 61 -2.79 -5.00 -5.71
CA GLU A 61 -3.61 -3.79 -5.68
C GLU A 61 -3.73 -3.33 -4.22
N VAL A 62 -3.36 -2.08 -3.93
CA VAL A 62 -3.58 -1.43 -2.63
C VAL A 62 -4.46 -0.20 -2.83
N ARG A 63 -5.58 -0.15 -2.12
CA ARG A 63 -6.48 1.02 -2.10
C ARG A 63 -6.34 1.78 -0.80
N LEU A 64 -6.03 3.07 -0.93
CA LEU A 64 -5.76 3.99 0.15
C LEU A 64 -6.79 5.11 0.13
N LYS A 65 -7.50 5.29 1.23
CA LYS A 65 -8.38 6.45 1.39
C LYS A 65 -7.53 7.70 1.55
N LYS A 66 -7.84 8.77 0.83
CA LYS A 66 -7.21 10.07 1.04
C LYS A 66 -7.52 10.56 2.45
N ALA A 67 -6.58 11.28 3.07
CA ALA A 67 -6.82 11.89 4.36
C ALA A 67 -7.80 13.05 4.19
N ASP A 68 -8.88 13.06 4.98
CA ASP A 68 -9.67 14.26 5.18
C ASP A 68 -8.83 15.29 5.93
N TYR A 69 -8.75 16.52 5.42
CA TYR A 69 -8.01 17.63 6.03
C TYR A 69 -8.50 18.05 7.43
N LYS A 70 -9.47 17.35 8.03
CA LYS A 70 -10.05 17.67 9.34
C LYS A 70 -9.30 17.13 10.56
N THR A 71 -8.21 16.38 10.38
CA THR A 71 -7.40 15.94 11.53
C THR A 71 -5.92 15.89 11.18
N VAL A 72 -5.26 17.03 11.37
CA VAL A 72 -3.83 17.12 11.70
C VAL A 72 -3.70 17.93 12.97
#